data_AF-A0A6L3V430-F1
#
_entry.id   AF-A0A6L3V430-F1
#
_cell.length_a   1.000
_cell.length_b   1.000
_cell.length_c   1.000
_cell.angle_alpha   90.00
_cell.angle_beta   90.00
_cell.angle_gamma   90.00
#
_symmetry.space_group_name_H-M   'P 1'
#
loop_
_entity.id
_entity.type
_entity.pdbx_description
1 polymer ?
#
loop_
_entity_poly.entity_id
_entity_poly.type
_entity_poly.pdbx_seq_one_letter_code
_entity_poly.pdbx_strand_id
1 'polypeptide(L)'
;MGVSIGGIIGLYGGMICGILGWWFGRKKARENRGLDELYYHIWQKARSYSWYVTLGAIYVFFSLIVFGIELSSAMVLGILLLAHLGSWGIIGAILSINMSSTVPLQPSRVKFGIIAIAASIIVFTIISIITNNWMFLLLSIPPNLIGLFTALTPP
;
A
#
# COMPACT_ATOMS: atom_id res chain seq x y z
N MET A 1 7.57 28.90 -2.29
CA MET A 1 7.63 27.43 -2.48
C MET A 1 7.31 27.15 -3.94
N GLY A 2 8.30 26.64 -4.70
CA GLY A 2 8.07 26.25 -6.09
C GLY A 2 7.19 25.00 -6.14
N VAL A 3 6.15 25.02 -6.97
CA VAL A 3 5.27 23.86 -7.15
C VAL A 3 6.09 22.72 -7.76
N SER A 4 6.22 21.60 -7.05
CA SER A 4 6.86 20.39 -7.60
C SER A 4 5.90 19.74 -8.60
N ILE A 5 6.13 20.01 -9.89
CA ILE A 5 5.34 19.44 -11.00
C ILE A 5 5.32 17.91 -10.91
N GLY A 6 6.46 17.30 -10.59
CA GLY A 6 6.55 15.85 -10.39
C GLY A 6 5.69 15.35 -9.22
N GLY A 7 5.64 16.08 -8.11
CA GLY A 7 4.78 15.74 -6.97
C GLY A 7 3.29 15.82 -7.30
N ILE A 8 2.88 16.82 -8.07
CA ILE A 8 1.50 16.97 -8.56
C ILE A 8 1.14 15.83 -9.52
N ILE A 9 2.00 15.52 -10.48
CA ILE A 9 1.79 14.41 -11.43
C ILE A 9 1.67 13.09 -10.67
N GLY A 10 2.54 12.85 -9.68
CA GLY A 10 2.47 11.66 -8.84
C GLY A 10 1.16 11.56 -8.07
N LEU A 11 0.72 12.63 -7.42
CA LEU A 11 -0.50 12.64 -6.61
C LEU A 11 -1.75 12.43 -7.46
N TYR A 12 -1.97 13.28 -8.47
CA TYR A 12 -3.17 13.21 -9.29
C TYR A 12 -3.15 12.04 -10.27
N GLY A 13 -1.98 11.71 -10.83
CA GLY A 13 -1.80 10.51 -11.65
C GLY A 13 -2.10 9.24 -10.85
N GLY A 14 -1.56 9.14 -9.63
CA GLY A 14 -1.88 8.04 -8.71
C GLY A 14 -3.37 7.95 -8.39
N MET A 15 -4.02 9.08 -8.12
CA MET A 15 -5.46 9.15 -7.89
C MET A 15 -6.27 8.64 -9.09
N ILE A 16 -5.96 9.11 -10.31
CA ILE A 16 -6.64 8.68 -11.54
C ILE A 16 -6.47 7.18 -11.77
N CYS A 17 -5.23 6.67 -11.67
CA CYS A 17 -4.96 5.25 -11.80
C CYS A 17 -5.71 4.42 -10.74
N GLY A 18 -5.76 4.89 -9.50
CA GLY A 18 -6.51 4.26 -8.41
C GLY A 18 -8.01 4.20 -8.69
N ILE A 19 -8.62 5.31 -9.14
CA ILE A 19 -10.04 5.38 -9.50
C ILE A 19 -10.35 4.46 -10.68
N LEU A 20 -9.54 4.48 -11.73
CA LEU A 20 -9.70 3.63 -12.91
C LEU A 20 -9.59 2.15 -12.53
N GLY A 21 -8.54 1.78 -11.77
CA GLY A 21 -8.36 0.41 -11.28
C GLY A 21 -9.54 -0.07 -10.44
N TRP A 22 -10.04 0.79 -9.54
CA TRP A 22 -11.23 0.47 -8.74
C TRP A 22 -12.49 0.31 -9.60
N TRP A 23 -12.71 1.18 -10.57
CA TRP A 23 -13.86 1.13 -11.48
C TRP A 23 -13.84 -0.11 -12.36
N PHE A 24 -12.73 -0.40 -13.02
CA PHE A 24 -12.58 -1.61 -13.84
C PHE A 24 -12.68 -2.88 -13.00
N GLY A 25 -12.08 -2.90 -11.81
CA GLY A 25 -12.19 -4.02 -10.87
C GLY A 25 -13.64 -4.29 -10.46
N ARG A 26 -14.40 -3.25 -10.12
CA ARG A 26 -15.83 -3.36 -9.78
C ARG A 26 -16.68 -3.81 -10.97
N LYS A 27 -16.41 -3.28 -12.17
CA LYS A 27 -17.11 -3.69 -13.40
C LYS A 27 -16.93 -5.18 -13.64
N LYS A 28 -15.69 -5.67 -13.61
CA LYS A 28 -15.38 -7.10 -13.79
C LYS A 28 -15.94 -7.97 -12.66
N ALA A 29 -15.90 -7.51 -11.41
CA ALA A 29 -16.49 -8.23 -10.28
C ALA A 29 -18.02 -8.37 -10.45
N ARG A 30 -18.70 -7.34 -10.95
CA ARG A 30 -20.13 -7.38 -11.23
C ARG A 30 -20.48 -8.39 -12.33
N GLU A 31 -19.71 -8.41 -13.41
CA GLU A 31 -19.87 -9.36 -14.52
C GLU A 31 -19.73 -10.82 -14.05
N ASN A 32 -18.87 -11.06 -13.06
CA ASN A 32 -18.63 -12.39 -12.48
C ASN A 32 -19.43 -12.68 -11.19
N ARG A 33 -20.45 -11.86 -10.88
CA ARG A 33 -21.28 -11.98 -9.65
C ARG A 33 -20.49 -11.95 -8.33
N GLY A 34 -19.27 -11.40 -8.32
CA GLY A 34 -18.39 -11.30 -7.15
C GLY A 34 -18.63 -10.08 -6.26
N LEU A 35 -19.77 -9.39 -6.41
CA LEU A 35 -20.22 -8.30 -5.52
C LEU A 35 -21.30 -8.82 -4.57
N ASP A 36 -20.98 -9.89 -3.85
CA ASP A 36 -21.86 -10.58 -2.92
C ASP A 36 -21.70 -10.06 -1.47
N GLU A 37 -22.41 -10.68 -0.52
CA GLU A 37 -22.33 -10.32 0.90
C GLU A 37 -20.92 -10.50 1.47
N LEU A 38 -20.21 -11.53 1.03
CA LEU A 38 -18.84 -11.80 1.42
C LEU A 38 -17.91 -10.65 0.98
N TYR A 39 -18.04 -10.17 -0.25
CA TYR A 39 -17.33 -8.99 -0.74
C TYR A 39 -17.56 -7.79 0.19
N TYR A 40 -18.81 -7.44 0.50
CA TYR A 40 -19.08 -6.29 1.37
C TYR A 40 -18.52 -6.48 2.78
N HIS A 41 -18.65 -7.70 3.35
CA HIS A 41 -18.08 -8.04 4.64
C HIS A 41 -16.55 -7.86 4.66
N ILE A 42 -15.85 -8.38 3.66
CA ILE A 42 -14.39 -8.27 3.52
C ILE A 42 -13.96 -6.80 3.46
N TRP A 43 -14.56 -6.01 2.57
CA TRP A 43 -14.12 -4.64 2.33
C TRP A 43 -14.49 -3.68 3.47
N GLN A 44 -15.56 -3.96 4.21
CA GLN A 44 -15.88 -3.26 5.46
C GLN A 44 -14.87 -3.61 6.56
N LYS A 45 -14.54 -4.90 6.73
CA LYS A 45 -13.56 -5.36 7.72
C LYS A 45 -12.15 -4.83 7.42
N ALA A 46 -11.74 -4.84 6.15
CA ALA A 46 -10.48 -4.26 5.71
C ALA A 46 -10.38 -2.77 6.03
N ARG A 47 -11.48 -2.01 5.86
CA ARG A 47 -11.54 -0.58 6.21
C ARG A 47 -11.42 -0.36 7.71
N SER A 48 -12.02 -1.23 8.52
CA SER A 48 -11.84 -1.17 9.97
C SER A 48 -10.38 -1.40 10.36
N TYR A 49 -9.69 -2.35 9.72
CA TYR A 49 -8.29 -2.61 10.03
C TYR A 49 -7.34 -1.50 9.56
N SER A 50 -7.61 -0.87 8.41
CA SER A 50 -6.78 0.24 7.91
C SER A 50 -6.74 1.42 8.88
N TRP A 51 -7.79 1.64 9.67
CA TRP A 51 -7.78 2.65 10.73
C TRP A 51 -6.72 2.42 11.80
N TYR A 52 -6.43 1.17 12.18
CA TYR A 52 -5.34 0.90 13.14
C TYR A 52 -3.97 1.27 12.54
N VAL A 53 -3.77 1.01 11.25
CA VAL A 53 -2.53 1.39 10.53
C VAL A 53 -2.42 2.92 10.45
N THR A 54 -3.51 3.60 10.08
CA THR A 54 -3.55 5.07 10.04
C THR A 54 -3.30 5.69 11.40
N LEU A 55 -3.90 5.15 12.46
CA LEU A 55 -3.67 5.62 13.82
C LEU A 55 -2.20 5.45 14.23
N GLY A 56 -1.59 4.31 13.91
CA GLY A 56 -0.15 4.09 14.13
C GLY A 56 0.71 5.12 13.39
N ALA A 57 0.41 5.40 12.12
CA ALA A 57 1.11 6.41 11.33
C ALA A 57 0.96 7.82 11.94
N ILE A 58 -0.23 8.18 12.43
CA ILE A 58 -0.48 9.45 13.11
C ILE A 58 0.43 9.58 14.35
N TYR A 59 0.50 8.56 15.20
CA TYR A 59 1.37 8.59 16.39
C TYR A 59 2.86 8.70 16.03
N VAL A 60 3.30 8.05 14.96
CA VAL A 60 4.67 8.21 14.45
C VAL A 60 4.92 9.66 14.04
N PHE A 61 4.03 10.27 13.26
CA PHE A 61 4.20 11.68 12.86
C PHE A 61 4.19 12.64 14.04
N PHE A 62 3.29 12.46 15.00
CA PHE A 62 3.29 13.24 16.24
C PHE A 62 4.62 13.12 16.99
N SER A 63 5.17 11.91 17.09
CA SER A 63 6.45 11.69 17.77
C SER A 63 7.59 12.41 17.04
N LEU A 64 7.66 12.33 15.71
CA LEU A 64 8.66 13.03 14.91
C LEU A 64 8.59 14.56 15.12
N ILE A 65 7.39 15.12 15.17
CA ILE A 65 7.17 16.55 15.44
C ILE A 65 7.65 16.92 16.85
N VAL A 66 7.34 16.10 17.87
CA VAL A 66 7.80 16.32 19.26
C VAL A 66 9.33 16.27 19.36
N PHE A 67 10.00 15.44 18.55
CA PHE A 67 11.46 15.40 18.45
C PHE A 67 12.05 16.55 17.61
N GLY A 68 11.24 17.51 17.15
CA GLY A 68 11.70 18.69 16.42
C GLY A 68 11.96 18.45 14.93
N ILE A 69 11.48 17.34 14.35
CA ILE A 69 11.63 17.06 12.92
C ILE A 69 10.57 17.86 12.15
N GLU A 70 11.03 18.74 11.26
CA GLU A 70 10.16 19.53 10.38
C GLU A 70 9.56 18.65 9.28
N LEU A 71 8.23 18.46 9.31
CA LEU A 71 7.49 17.71 8.30
C LEU A 71 6.56 18.67 7.54
N SER A 72 6.63 18.67 6.21
CA SER A 72 5.66 19.44 5.41
C SER A 72 4.27 18.80 5.46
N SER A 73 3.21 19.62 5.45
CA SER A 73 1.83 19.12 5.44
C SER A 73 1.56 18.20 4.24
N ALA A 74 2.13 18.52 3.08
CA ALA A 74 2.01 17.69 1.88
C ALA A 74 2.59 16.28 2.08
N MET A 75 3.75 16.17 2.74
CA MET A 75 4.38 14.88 3.07
C MET A 75 3.53 14.07 4.06
N VAL A 76 3.08 14.71 5.14
CA VAL A 76 2.24 14.06 6.16
C VAL A 76 0.95 13.53 5.54
N LEU A 77 0.24 14.37 4.78
CA LEU A 77 -1.01 13.97 4.11
C LEU A 77 -0.78 12.87 3.07
N GLY A 78 0.30 12.96 2.28
CA GLY A 78 0.64 11.94 1.29
C GLY A 78 0.89 10.57 1.92
N ILE A 79 1.68 10.52 3.00
CA ILE A 79 1.96 9.25 3.69
C ILE A 79 0.72 8.74 4.43
N LEU A 80 -0.09 9.61 5.07
CA LEU A 80 -1.34 9.18 5.71
C LEU A 80 -2.31 8.59 4.68
N LEU A 81 -2.44 9.21 3.51
CA LEU A 81 -3.27 8.70 2.41
C LEU A 81 -2.76 7.33 1.93
N LEU A 82 -1.44 7.20 1.71
CA LEU A 82 -0.82 5.94 1.30
C LEU A 82 -0.99 4.85 2.37
N ALA A 83 -0.79 5.18 3.64
CA ALA A 83 -0.97 4.26 4.75
C ALA A 83 -2.42 3.78 4.84
N HIS A 84 -3.40 4.69 4.73
CA HIS A 84 -4.81 4.32 4.82
C HIS A 84 -5.29 3.52 3.61
N LEU A 85 -5.12 4.04 2.39
CA LEU A 85 -5.60 3.39 1.17
C LEU A 85 -4.78 2.15 0.84
N GLY A 86 -3.47 2.19 1.03
CA GLY A 86 -2.57 1.07 0.79
C GLY A 86 -2.87 -0.10 1.74
N SER A 87 -3.00 0.16 3.05
CA SER A 87 -3.38 -0.90 3.98
C SER A 87 -4.78 -1.43 3.72
N TRP A 88 -5.75 -0.57 3.39
CA TRP A 88 -7.11 -0.99 3.02
C TRP A 88 -7.11 -1.95 1.82
N GLY A 89 -6.36 -1.61 0.76
CA GLY A 89 -6.21 -2.45 -0.42
C GLY A 89 -5.52 -3.79 -0.14
N ILE A 90 -4.38 -3.76 0.57
CA ILE A 90 -3.61 -4.96 0.90
C ILE A 90 -4.41 -5.90 1.80
N ILE A 91 -5.02 -5.38 2.87
CA ILE A 91 -5.82 -6.18 3.81
C ILE A 91 -7.06 -6.73 3.09
N GLY A 92 -7.71 -5.93 2.26
CA GLY A 92 -8.83 -6.37 1.43
C GLY A 92 -8.44 -7.53 0.51
N ALA A 93 -7.27 -7.46 -0.14
CA ALA A 93 -6.76 -8.53 -0.99
C ALA A 93 -6.45 -9.80 -0.18
N ILE A 94 -5.76 -9.68 0.96
CA ILE A 94 -5.43 -10.82 1.84
C ILE A 94 -6.71 -11.50 2.33
N LEU A 95 -7.69 -10.74 2.83
CA LEU A 95 -8.97 -11.28 3.28
C LEU A 95 -9.75 -11.92 2.13
N SER A 96 -9.74 -11.30 0.95
CA SER A 96 -10.39 -11.88 -0.22
C SER A 96 -9.81 -13.23 -0.58
N ILE A 97 -8.48 -13.37 -0.66
CA ILE A 97 -7.85 -14.66 -0.97
C ILE A 97 -8.13 -15.66 0.16
N ASN A 98 -7.91 -15.28 1.41
CA ASN A 98 -8.04 -16.20 2.54
C ASN A 98 -9.49 -16.70 2.76
N MET A 99 -10.50 -15.88 2.47
CA MET A 99 -11.91 -16.24 2.66
C MET A 99 -12.57 -16.84 1.41
N SER A 100 -11.98 -16.66 0.23
CA SER A 100 -12.52 -17.20 -1.05
C SER A 100 -11.78 -18.42 -1.58
N SER A 101 -10.52 -18.64 -1.18
CA SER A 101 -9.71 -19.76 -1.65
C SER A 101 -9.95 -21.03 -0.82
N THR A 102 -9.85 -22.19 -1.46
CA THR A 102 -9.90 -23.51 -0.80
C THR A 102 -8.67 -23.78 0.05
N VAL A 103 -7.54 -23.13 -0.26
CA VAL A 103 -6.30 -23.18 0.50
C VAL A 103 -5.98 -21.78 1.03
N PRO A 104 -5.98 -21.57 2.35
CA PRO A 104 -5.70 -20.26 2.93
C PRO A 104 -4.24 -19.86 2.71
N LEU A 105 -3.96 -18.56 2.73
CA LEU A 105 -2.60 -18.04 2.66
C LEU A 105 -1.78 -18.51 3.86
N GLN A 106 -0.57 -19.01 3.61
CA GLN A 106 0.35 -19.40 4.68
C GLN A 106 0.92 -18.14 5.37
N PRO A 107 0.72 -17.95 6.69
CA PRO A 107 1.19 -16.76 7.40
C PRO A 107 2.70 -16.54 7.31
N SER A 108 3.50 -17.61 7.22
CA SER A 108 4.95 -17.55 7.04
C SER A 108 5.34 -16.89 5.71
N ARG A 109 4.67 -17.26 4.60
CA ARG A 109 4.90 -16.69 3.27
C ARG A 109 4.46 -15.23 3.19
N VAL A 110 3.32 -14.89 3.80
CA VAL A 110 2.84 -13.50 3.90
C VAL A 110 3.85 -12.64 4.67
N LYS A 111 4.32 -13.11 5.84
CA LYS A 111 5.35 -12.42 6.63
C LYS A 111 6.64 -12.23 5.83
N PHE A 112 7.11 -13.28 5.18
CA PHE A 112 8.33 -13.23 4.35
C PHE A 112 8.20 -12.19 3.22
N GLY A 113 7.10 -12.21 2.47
CA GLY A 113 6.87 -11.26 1.38
C GLY A 113 6.78 -9.81 1.86
N ILE A 114 6.09 -9.55 2.99
CA ILE A 114 6.04 -8.21 3.59
C ILE A 114 7.43 -7.74 4.03
N ILE A 115 8.22 -8.62 4.68
CA ILE A 115 9.59 -8.29 5.10
C ILE A 115 10.47 -8.01 3.88
N ALA A 116 10.36 -8.81 2.82
CA ALA A 116 11.11 -8.59 1.58
C ALA A 116 10.80 -7.23 0.96
N ILE A 117 9.52 -6.84 0.88
CA ILE A 117 9.09 -5.52 0.40
C ILE A 117 9.62 -4.39 1.30
N ALA A 118 9.53 -4.55 2.62
CA ALA A 118 10.01 -3.53 3.54
C ALA A 118 11.53 -3.35 3.42
N ALA A 119 12.28 -4.45 3.38
CA ALA A 119 13.73 -4.45 3.26
C ALA A 119 14.19 -3.84 1.93
N SER A 120 13.59 -4.21 0.81
CA SER A 120 13.92 -3.62 -0.50
C SER A 120 13.66 -2.11 -0.51
N ILE A 121 12.50 -1.65 -0.05
CA ILE A 121 12.18 -0.21 -0.01
C ILE A 121 13.23 0.54 0.83
N ILE A 122 13.58 0.03 2.00
CA ILE A 122 14.58 0.65 2.88
C ILE A 122 15.94 0.71 2.18
N VAL A 123 16.43 -0.42 1.66
CA VAL A 123 17.74 -0.50 1.01
C VAL A 123 17.83 0.44 -0.19
N PHE A 124 16.85 0.42 -1.09
CA PHE A 124 16.86 1.28 -2.28
C PHE A 124 16.66 2.75 -1.93
N THR A 125 15.94 3.07 -0.86
CA THR A 125 15.84 4.45 -0.36
C THR A 125 17.19 4.95 0.15
N ILE A 126 17.89 4.15 0.95
CA ILE A 126 19.24 4.49 1.45
C ILE A 126 20.19 4.71 0.27
N ILE A 127 20.21 3.81 -0.71
CA ILE A 127 21.05 3.94 -1.91
C ILE A 127 20.68 5.20 -2.70
N SER A 128 19.39 5.47 -2.87
CA SER A 128 18.91 6.67 -3.58
C SER A 128 19.39 7.96 -2.90
N ILE A 129 19.41 8.00 -1.56
CA ILE A 129 19.88 9.15 -0.79
C ILE A 129 21.40 9.30 -0.94
N ILE A 130 22.16 8.22 -0.77
CA ILE A 130 23.64 8.24 -0.85
C ILE A 130 24.12 8.67 -2.24
N THR A 131 23.44 8.19 -3.29
CA THR A 131 23.81 8.46 -4.68
C THR A 131 23.16 9.72 -5.25
N ASN A 132 22.25 10.35 -4.50
CA ASN A 132 21.38 11.43 -4.95
C ASN A 132 20.68 11.13 -6.30
N ASN A 133 20.33 9.87 -6.53
CA ASN A 133 19.72 9.40 -7.76
C ASN A 133 18.43 8.65 -7.47
N TRP A 134 17.30 9.29 -7.79
CA TRP A 134 15.96 8.75 -7.56
C TRP A 134 15.66 7.48 -8.38
N MET A 135 16.38 7.21 -9.46
CA MET A 135 16.15 6.02 -10.30
C MET A 135 16.39 4.71 -9.52
N PHE A 136 17.20 4.72 -8.46
CA PHE A 136 17.36 3.55 -7.59
C PHE A 136 16.06 3.13 -6.91
N LEU A 137 15.11 4.05 -6.71
CA LEU A 137 13.79 3.70 -6.20
C LEU A 137 12.99 2.85 -7.21
N LEU A 138 13.20 3.02 -8.51
CA LEU A 138 12.56 2.18 -9.52
C LEU A 138 13.08 0.74 -9.47
N LEU A 139 14.34 0.55 -9.06
CA LEU A 139 14.92 -0.79 -8.89
C LEU A 139 14.33 -1.55 -7.69
N SER A 140 13.57 -0.88 -6.81
CA SER A 140 12.81 -1.58 -5.78
C SER A 140 11.56 -2.28 -6.34
N ILE A 141 11.11 -1.95 -7.56
CA ILE A 141 9.87 -2.49 -8.14
C ILE A 141 9.95 -4.03 -8.32
N PRO A 142 10.97 -4.62 -8.98
CA PRO A 142 11.04 -6.06 -9.15
C PRO A 142 11.03 -6.87 -7.82
N PRO A 143 11.87 -6.57 -6.80
CA PRO A 143 11.82 -7.31 -5.55
C PRO A 143 10.50 -7.09 -4.80
N ASN A 144 9.87 -5.91 -4.92
CA ASN A 144 8.54 -5.67 -4.35
C ASN A 144 7.48 -6.55 -5.01
N LEU A 145 7.53 -6.72 -6.33
CA LEU A 145 6.62 -7.62 -7.04
C LEU A 145 6.84 -9.07 -6.62
N ILE A 146 8.09 -9.52 -6.48
CA ILE A 146 8.41 -10.88 -5.99
C ILE A 146 7.87 -11.07 -4.56
N GLY A 147 8.11 -10.11 -3.66
CA GLY A 147 7.57 -10.14 -2.31
C GLY A 147 6.03 -10.18 -2.29
N LEU A 148 5.38 -9.45 -3.18
CA LEU A 148 3.93 -9.44 -3.29
C LEU A 148 3.40 -10.78 -3.82
N PHE A 149 3.98 -11.32 -4.89
CA PHE A 149 3.57 -12.62 -5.43
C PHE A 149 3.81 -13.74 -4.43
N THR A 150 4.95 -13.76 -3.74
CA THR A 150 5.23 -14.78 -2.72
C THR A 150 4.25 -14.72 -1.56
N ALA A 151 3.81 -13.51 -1.16
CA ALA A 151 2.81 -13.31 -0.11
C ALA A 151 1.38 -13.67 -0.52
N LEU A 152 0.98 -13.38 -1.75
CA LEU A 152 -0.42 -13.48 -2.20
C LEU A 152 -0.73 -14.74 -3.03
N THR A 153 0.28 -15.54 -3.40
CA THR A 153 0.03 -16.82 -4.07
C THR A 153 -0.14 -17.94 -3.03
N PRO A 154 -1.24 -18.70 -3.09
CA PRO A 154 -1.36 -19.96 -2.34
C PRO A 154 -0.20 -20.92 -2.65
N PRO A 155 0.14 -21.83 -1.74
CA PRO A 155 1.08 -22.92 -2.00
C PRO A 155 0.58 -23.88 -3.07
#